data_AF-A0A932H661-F1
#
_entry.id   AF-A0A932H661-F1
#
_cell.length_a   1.000
_cell.length_b   1.000
_cell.length_c   1.000
_cell.angle_alpha   90.00
_cell.angle_beta   90.00
_cell.angle_gamma   90.00
#
_symmetry.space_group_name_H-M   'P 1'
#
loop_
_entity.id
_entity.type
_entity.pdbx_description
1 polymer ?
#
loop_
_entity_poly.entity_id
_entity_poly.type
_entity_poly.pdbx_seq_one_letter_code
_entity_poly.pdbx_strand_id
1 'polypeptide(L)'
;MTITKQTVANKIAAYLRHEISLAELVDWAENAMMEGEFAEHETAVVSGVVSRLGVADVRAFGLAWEDCEQLLRQLGYAARVDIVAA
;
A
#
# COMPACT_ATOMS: atom_id res chain seq x y z
N MET A 1 -15.64 -0.09 -5.19
CA MET A 1 -14.50 0.00 -6.15
C MET A 1 -13.76 -1.33 -6.11
N THR A 2 -13.37 -1.88 -7.26
CA THR A 2 -12.58 -3.12 -7.26
C THR A 2 -11.13 -2.84 -6.85
N ILE A 3 -10.67 -3.47 -5.77
CA ILE A 3 -9.29 -3.38 -5.27
C ILE A 3 -8.48 -4.52 -5.89
N THR A 4 -7.42 -4.16 -6.60
CA THR A 4 -6.50 -5.09 -7.28
C THR A 4 -5.08 -4.89 -6.77
N LYS A 5 -4.17 -5.83 -7.06
CA LYS A 5 -2.74 -5.66 -6.75
C LYS A 5 -2.17 -4.36 -7.31
N GLN A 6 -2.57 -3.97 -8.53
CA GLN A 6 -2.13 -2.73 -9.16
C GLN A 6 -2.63 -1.50 -8.40
N THR A 7 -3.90 -1.49 -7.97
CA THR A 7 -4.45 -0.38 -7.20
C THR A 7 -3.69 -0.16 -5.90
N VAL A 8 -3.37 -1.24 -5.18
CA VAL A 8 -2.60 -1.17 -3.93
C VAL A 8 -1.15 -0.71 -4.20
N ALA A 9 -0.49 -1.28 -5.21
CA ALA A 9 0.87 -0.90 -5.57
C ALA A 9 0.97 0.59 -5.94
N ASN A 10 -0.01 1.12 -6.68
CA ASN A 10 -0.06 2.54 -7.03
C ASN A 10 -0.20 3.44 -5.80
N LYS A 11 -0.94 3.01 -4.77
CA LYS A 11 -1.08 3.76 -3.51
C LYS A 11 0.21 3.78 -2.70
N ILE A 12 0.89 2.64 -2.58
CA ILE A 12 2.23 2.58 -1.96
C ILE A 12 3.20 3.48 -2.73
N ALA A 13 3.17 3.44 -4.07
CA ALA A 13 4.05 4.24 -4.90
C ALA A 13 3.77 5.75 -4.79
N ALA A 14 2.50 6.16 -4.70
CA ALA A 14 2.12 7.54 -4.46
C ALA A 14 2.63 8.04 -3.10
N TYR A 15 2.56 7.22 -2.05
CA TYR A 15 3.12 7.54 -0.74
C TYR A 15 4.65 7.69 -0.79
N LEU A 16 5.35 6.75 -1.42
CA LEU A 16 6.80 6.79 -1.58
C LEU A 16 7.29 8.00 -2.40
N ARG A 17 6.48 8.49 -3.33
CA ARG A 17 6.75 9.71 -4.12
C ARG A 17 6.26 10.99 -3.45
N HIS A 18 5.74 10.91 -2.22
CA HIS A 18 5.12 12.03 -1.49
C HIS A 18 3.97 12.72 -2.24
N GLU A 19 3.28 12.00 -3.12
CA GLU A 19 2.04 12.46 -3.78
C GLU A 19 0.85 12.39 -2.83
N ILE A 20 0.90 11.47 -1.85
CA ILE A 20 -0.03 11.37 -0.73
C ILE A 20 0.75 11.23 0.58
N SER A 21 0.17 11.70 1.67
CA SER A 21 0.68 11.51 3.02
C SER A 21 0.44 10.09 3.54
N LEU A 22 1.10 9.74 4.66
CA LEU A 22 0.84 8.50 5.37
C LEU A 22 -0.62 8.40 5.83
N ALA A 23 -1.19 9.51 6.34
CA ALA A 23 -2.58 9.56 6.78
C ALA A 23 -3.54 9.25 5.62
N GLU A 24 -3.35 9.87 4.45
CA GLU A 24 -4.18 9.59 3.27
C GLU A 24 -4.05 8.14 2.76
N LEU A 25 -2.88 7.52 2.94
CA LEU A 25 -2.68 6.10 2.62
C LEU A 25 -3.45 5.19 3.60
N VAL A 26 -3.37 5.49 4.90
CA VAL A 26 -4.09 4.77 5.97
C VAL A 26 -5.60 4.91 5.77
N ASP A 27 -6.10 6.14 5.63
CA ASP A 27 -7.52 6.43 5.40
C ASP A 27 -8.04 5.69 4.15
N TRP A 28 -7.27 5.67 3.08
CA TRP A 28 -7.64 4.91 1.88
C TRP A 28 -7.71 3.41 2.15
N ALA A 29 -6.76 2.86 2.91
CA ALA A 29 -6.72 1.43 3.21
C ALA A 29 -7.88 1.01 4.13
N GLU A 30 -8.22 1.82 5.14
CA GLU A 30 -9.38 1.60 6.00
C GLU A 30 -10.69 1.61 5.20
N ASN A 31 -10.89 2.61 4.35
CA ASN A 31 -12.07 2.70 3.48
C ASN A 31 -12.12 1.51 2.49
N ALA A 32 -10.98 1.08 1.94
CA ALA A 32 -10.91 -0.09 1.07
C ALA A 32 -11.25 -1.40 1.80
N MET A 33 -10.96 -1.51 3.09
CA MET A 33 -11.38 -2.67 3.90
C MET A 33 -12.88 -2.66 4.23
N MET A 34 -13.49 -1.48 4.39
CA MET A 34 -14.92 -1.37 4.70
C MET A 34 -15.81 -1.51 3.47
N GLU A 35 -15.42 -0.92 2.34
CA GLU A 35 -16.29 -0.74 1.17
C GLU A 35 -15.71 -1.32 -0.13
N GLY A 36 -14.48 -1.86 -0.08
CA GLY A 36 -13.79 -2.37 -1.25
C GLY A 36 -14.25 -3.77 -1.65
N GLU A 37 -14.34 -3.99 -2.97
CA GLU A 37 -14.53 -5.33 -3.53
C GLU A 37 -13.16 -5.83 -3.98
N PHE A 38 -12.61 -6.84 -3.30
CA PHE A 38 -11.32 -7.42 -3.66
C PHE A 38 -11.49 -8.44 -4.79
N ALA A 39 -10.59 -8.40 -5.79
CA ALA A 39 -10.64 -9.35 -6.91
C ALA A 39 -10.47 -10.81 -6.44
N GLU A 40 -11.47 -11.67 -6.72
CA GLU A 40 -11.64 -13.01 -6.11
C GLU A 40 -10.41 -13.93 -6.14
N HIS A 41 -9.58 -13.84 -7.17
CA HIS A 41 -8.41 -14.70 -7.35
C HIS A 41 -7.17 -14.25 -6.54
N GLU A 42 -7.19 -13.05 -5.97
CA GLU A 42 -6.04 -12.48 -5.24
C GLU A 42 -6.44 -11.91 -3.87
N THR A 43 -7.69 -12.12 -3.46
CA THR A 43 -8.32 -11.49 -2.29
C THR A 43 -7.46 -11.56 -1.03
N ALA A 44 -6.89 -12.73 -0.70
CA ALA A 44 -6.14 -12.90 0.55
C ALA A 44 -4.82 -12.09 0.59
N VAL A 45 -4.11 -12.00 -0.55
CA VAL A 45 -2.85 -11.24 -0.62
C VAL A 45 -3.17 -9.75 -0.60
N VAL A 46 -4.14 -9.32 -1.41
CA VAL A 46 -4.51 -7.91 -1.53
C VAL A 46 -5.09 -7.39 -0.21
N SER A 47 -6.02 -8.11 0.42
CA SER A 47 -6.61 -7.70 1.70
C SER A 47 -5.60 -7.73 2.84
N GLY A 48 -4.65 -8.67 2.84
CA GLY A 48 -3.56 -8.72 3.82
C GLY A 48 -2.66 -7.49 3.76
N VAL A 49 -2.26 -7.07 2.54
CA VAL A 49 -1.48 -5.85 2.34
C VAL A 49 -2.28 -4.61 2.73
N VAL A 50 -3.55 -4.50 2.29
CA VAL A 50 -4.40 -3.35 2.63
C VAL A 50 -4.61 -3.25 4.14
N SER A 51 -4.86 -4.37 4.82
CA SER A 51 -4.98 -4.40 6.29
C SER A 51 -3.71 -3.89 6.98
N ARG A 52 -2.53 -4.25 6.48
CA ARG A 52 -1.24 -3.78 7.02
C ARG A 52 -1.03 -2.28 6.81
N LEU A 53 -1.53 -1.73 5.71
CA LEU A 53 -1.48 -0.30 5.42
C LEU A 53 -2.45 0.49 6.32
N GLY A 54 -3.63 -0.06 6.61
CA GLY A 54 -4.65 0.62 7.44
C GLY A 54 -4.29 0.80 8.92
N VAL A 55 -3.14 0.29 9.36
CA VAL A 55 -2.63 0.50 10.73
C VAL A 55 -1.26 1.16 10.75
N ALA A 56 -0.81 1.70 9.60
CA ALA A 56 0.56 2.13 9.40
C ALA A 56 0.96 3.42 10.15
N ASP A 57 -0.01 4.19 10.62
CA ASP A 57 0.16 5.37 11.47
C ASP A 57 0.44 5.02 12.94
N VAL A 58 0.12 3.80 13.37
CA VAL A 58 0.45 3.31 14.71
C VAL A 58 1.94 3.00 14.80
N ARG A 59 2.61 3.57 15.79
CA ARG A 59 4.08 3.48 15.97
C ARG A 59 4.66 2.06 15.85
N ALA A 60 3.97 1.06 16.40
CA ALA A 60 4.41 -0.34 16.37
C ALA A 60 4.29 -0.99 14.98
N PHE A 61 3.50 -0.38 14.10
CA PHE A 61 3.19 -0.82 12.74
C PHE A 61 3.61 0.23 11.71
N GLY A 62 4.59 1.07 12.03
CA GLY A 62 5.10 2.08 11.09
C GLY A 62 5.45 1.49 9.72
N LEU A 63 5.48 2.34 8.70
CA LEU A 63 5.75 1.92 7.32
C LEU A 63 7.13 2.40 6.89
N ALA A 64 8.16 1.59 7.18
CA ALA A 64 9.51 1.83 6.71
C ALA A 64 9.65 1.51 5.21
N TRP A 65 10.80 1.83 4.64
CA TRP A 65 11.11 1.51 3.25
C TRP A 65 11.08 -0.01 3.00
N GLU A 66 11.69 -0.79 3.89
CA GLU A 66 11.75 -2.25 3.81
C GLU A 66 10.35 -2.88 3.87
N ASP A 67 9.45 -2.31 4.67
CA ASP A 67 8.05 -2.72 4.70
C ASP A 67 7.39 -2.49 3.33
N CYS A 68 7.60 -1.30 2.72
CA CYS A 68 7.06 -1.00 1.40
C CYS A 68 7.58 -1.97 0.33
N GLU A 69 8.88 -2.29 0.35
CA GLU A 69 9.46 -3.29 -0.54
C GLU A 69 8.83 -4.67 -0.36
N GLN A 70 8.65 -5.12 0.88
CA GLN A 70 8.05 -6.41 1.17
C GLN A 70 6.60 -6.50 0.67
N LEU A 71 5.80 -5.45 0.94
CA LEU A 71 4.42 -5.38 0.47
C LEU A 71 4.34 -5.35 -1.05
N LEU A 72 5.19 -4.56 -1.72
CA LEU A 72 5.25 -4.53 -3.19
C LEU A 72 5.61 -5.90 -3.78
N ARG A 73 6.57 -6.62 -3.18
CA ARG A 73 6.94 -7.98 -3.61
C ARG A 73 5.79 -8.97 -3.49
N GLN A 74 5.01 -8.90 -2.40
CA GLN A 74 3.79 -9.73 -2.24
C GLN A 74 2.76 -9.45 -3.35
N LEU A 75 2.68 -8.21 -3.81
CA LEU A 75 1.83 -7.79 -4.92
C LEU A 75 2.45 -8.09 -6.31
N GLY A 76 3.65 -8.66 -6.39
CA GLY A 76 4.34 -8.96 -7.65
C GLY A 76 5.08 -7.77 -8.28
N TYR A 77 5.32 -6.70 -7.52
CA TYR A 77 6.04 -5.50 -7.94
C TYR A 77 7.41 -5.41 -7.25
N ALA A 78 8.33 -4.68 -7.86
CA ALA A 78 9.60 -4.31 -7.26
C ALA A 78 9.72 -2.78 -7.25
N ALA A 79 10.26 -2.24 -6.15
CA ALA A 79 10.53 -0.82 -6.05
C ALA A 79 11.91 -0.50 -6.64
N ARG A 80 12.02 0.66 -7.28
CA ARG A 80 13.30 1.24 -7.72
C ARG A 80 13.36 2.68 -7.22
N VAL A 81 14.48 3.03 -6.61
CA VAL A 81 14.76 4.39 -6.15
C VAL A 81 15.79 5.00 -7.10
N ASP A 82 15.48 6.19 -7.60
CA ASP A 82 16.41 7.01 -8.36
C ASP A 82 16.73 8.28 -7.55
N ILE A 83 18.02 8.60 -7.42
CA ILE A 83 18.48 9.82 -6.74
C ILE A 83 18.80 10.87 -7.81
N VAL A 84 18.15 12.03 -7.71
CA VAL A 84 18.31 13.15 -8.64
C VAL A 84 18.98 14.34 -7.94
N ALA A 85 19.55 15.25 -8.72
CA ALA A 85 20.04 16.52 -8.18
C ALA A 85 18.87 17.31 -7.59
N ALA A 86 19.15 18.04 -6.49
CA ALA A 86 18.18 18.88 -5.80
C ALA A 86 17.79 20.12 -6.60
#